data_AF-A7AU87-F1
#
_entry.id   AF-A7AU87-F1
#
_cell.length_a   1.000
_cell.length_b   1.000
_cell.length_c   1.000
_cell.angle_alpha   90.00
_cell.angle_beta   90.00
_cell.angle_gamma   90.00
#
_symmetry.space_group_name_H-M   'P 1'
#
loop_
_entity.id
_entity.type
_entity.pdbx_description
1 polymer ?
#
loop_
_entity_poly.entity_id
_entity_poly.type
_entity_poly.pdbx_seq_one_letter_code
_entity_poly.pdbx_strand_id
1 'polypeptide(L)'
;MPMCCSKKAAQRQKEYEEEVRMRKLEEAARLEQEQRERDEARKAEIERIMQEEKQAELMKKKAEEDKAEQERLAQEQRMAEEQAEKERLAAEEAMNTSMSRGMSLSEPQQPMCKMPSVGAPSSASVSVYEEPMQNQNTFEMNTYTPFDMSTVDQTARYVATKCGCSMKPEHQPLECTVCQGIDLSDAPLIA
;
A
#
# COMPACT_ATOMS: atom_id res chain seq x y z
N MET A 1 -60.31 -61.88 6.82
CA MET A 1 -58.89 -61.70 6.42
C MET A 1 -58.59 -60.21 6.30
N PRO A 2 -57.69 -59.61 7.11
CA PRO A 2 -57.15 -58.28 6.80
C PRO A 2 -55.69 -58.08 7.25
N MET A 3 -54.69 -58.45 6.43
CA MET A 3 -53.26 -58.18 6.73
C MET A 3 -52.43 -57.62 5.54
N CYS A 4 -53.09 -57.21 4.44
CA CYS A 4 -52.39 -56.75 3.22
C CYS A 4 -52.11 -55.24 3.18
N CYS A 5 -52.79 -54.43 3.99
CA CYS A 5 -52.65 -52.96 3.95
C CYS A 5 -51.38 -52.44 4.65
N SER A 6 -50.95 -53.09 5.74
CA SER A 6 -49.77 -52.68 6.53
C SER A 6 -48.46 -52.76 5.73
N LYS A 7 -48.23 -53.85 4.99
CA LYS A 7 -46.99 -54.02 4.20
C LYS A 7 -46.83 -52.95 3.10
N LYS A 8 -47.92 -52.58 2.40
CA LYS A 8 -47.90 -51.50 1.39
C LYS A 8 -47.72 -50.11 2.01
N ALA A 9 -48.12 -49.89 3.27
CA ALA A 9 -47.85 -48.63 3.97
C ALA A 9 -46.36 -48.53 4.35
N ALA A 10 -45.81 -49.58 4.98
CA ALA A 10 -44.39 -49.63 5.37
C ALA A 10 -43.44 -49.55 4.17
N GLN A 11 -43.81 -50.13 3.02
CA GLN A 11 -43.02 -50.04 1.80
C GLN A 11 -42.95 -48.60 1.26
N ARG A 12 -44.10 -47.91 1.14
CA ARG A 12 -44.12 -46.50 0.68
C ARG A 12 -43.38 -45.55 1.62
N GLN A 13 -43.38 -45.85 2.92
CA GLN A 13 -42.58 -45.07 3.87
C GLN A 13 -41.07 -45.24 3.62
N LYS A 14 -40.59 -46.47 3.36
CA LYS A 14 -39.19 -46.70 2.99
C LYS A 14 -38.81 -46.07 1.66
N GLU A 15 -39.69 -46.15 0.65
CA GLU A 15 -39.49 -45.51 -0.66
C GLU A 15 -39.37 -43.97 -0.50
N TYR A 16 -40.20 -43.35 0.34
CA TYR A 16 -40.11 -41.93 0.68
C TYR A 16 -38.83 -41.57 1.47
N GLU A 17 -38.46 -42.37 2.48
CA GLU A 17 -37.23 -42.18 3.25
C GLU A 17 -35.97 -42.31 2.37
N GLU A 18 -35.99 -43.22 1.39
CA GLU A 18 -34.93 -43.39 0.40
C GLU A 18 -34.90 -42.24 -0.62
N GLU A 19 -36.05 -41.77 -1.13
CA GLU A 19 -36.11 -40.60 -2.02
C GLU A 19 -35.58 -39.34 -1.32
N VAL A 20 -35.94 -39.11 -0.06
CA VAL A 20 -35.41 -38.00 0.76
C VAL A 20 -33.90 -38.14 0.96
N ARG A 21 -33.38 -39.36 1.16
CA ARG A 21 -31.94 -39.62 1.26
C ARG A 21 -31.22 -39.34 -0.06
N MET A 22 -31.77 -39.77 -1.19
CA MET A 22 -31.21 -39.52 -2.51
C MET A 22 -31.19 -38.04 -2.85
N ARG A 23 -32.29 -37.30 -2.61
CA ARG A 23 -32.36 -35.84 -2.81
C ARG A 23 -31.31 -35.09 -1.99
N LYS A 24 -31.08 -35.50 -0.74
CA LYS A 24 -30.03 -34.90 0.11
C LYS A 24 -28.61 -35.17 -0.42
N LEU A 25 -28.35 -36.36 -0.98
CA LEU A 25 -27.06 -36.69 -1.58
C LEU A 25 -26.84 -35.91 -2.88
N GLU A 26 -27.87 -35.76 -3.71
CA GLU A 26 -27.84 -34.95 -4.94
C GLU A 26 -27.62 -33.46 -4.63
N GLU A 27 -28.32 -32.92 -3.64
CA GLU A 27 -28.15 -31.53 -3.21
C GLU A 27 -26.77 -31.27 -2.58
N ALA A 28 -26.24 -32.21 -1.79
CA ALA A 28 -24.89 -32.14 -1.27
C ALA A 28 -23.83 -32.19 -2.39
N ALA A 29 -24.00 -33.07 -3.39
CA ALA A 29 -23.11 -33.16 -4.55
C ALA A 29 -23.13 -31.88 -5.39
N ARG A 30 -24.31 -31.26 -5.58
CA ARG A 30 -24.43 -29.97 -6.28
C ARG A 30 -23.71 -28.84 -5.53
N LEU A 31 -23.87 -28.77 -4.20
CA LEU A 31 -23.18 -27.78 -3.36
C LEU A 31 -21.65 -28.00 -3.34
N GLU A 32 -21.19 -29.25 -3.34
CA GLU A 32 -19.76 -29.56 -3.44
C GLU A 32 -19.19 -29.14 -4.81
N GLN A 33 -19.92 -29.40 -5.90
CA GLN A 33 -19.52 -28.95 -7.23
C GLN A 33 -19.47 -27.41 -7.33
N GLU A 34 -20.49 -26.71 -6.82
CA GLU A 34 -20.53 -25.24 -6.80
C GLU A 34 -19.34 -24.65 -6.01
N GLN A 35 -18.94 -25.28 -4.88
CA GLN A 35 -17.75 -24.88 -4.14
C GLN A 35 -16.46 -25.08 -4.94
N ARG A 36 -16.31 -26.24 -5.62
CA ARG A 36 -15.14 -26.51 -6.48
C ARG A 36 -15.04 -25.50 -7.62
N GLU A 37 -16.13 -25.25 -8.34
CA GLU A 37 -16.17 -24.25 -9.42
C GLU A 37 -15.82 -22.84 -8.92
N ARG A 38 -16.31 -22.47 -7.71
CA ARG A 38 -15.98 -21.18 -7.09
C ARG A 38 -14.51 -21.07 -6.68
N ASP A 39 -13.91 -22.15 -6.17
CA ASP A 39 -12.51 -22.15 -5.76
C ASP A 39 -11.55 -22.27 -6.96
N GLU A 40 -11.95 -22.95 -8.03
CA GLU A 40 -11.27 -22.93 -9.32
C GLU A 40 -11.31 -21.52 -9.94
N ALA A 41 -12.46 -20.85 -9.91
CA ALA A 41 -12.58 -19.46 -10.36
C ALA A 41 -11.69 -18.49 -9.56
N ARG A 42 -11.59 -18.65 -8.22
CA ARG A 42 -10.65 -17.86 -7.40
C ARG A 42 -9.19 -18.13 -7.78
N LYS A 43 -8.82 -19.40 -8.00
CA LYS A 43 -7.45 -19.77 -8.40
C LYS A 43 -7.08 -19.16 -9.76
N ALA A 44 -7.99 -19.23 -10.74
CA ALA A 44 -7.82 -18.63 -12.05
C ALA A 44 -7.67 -17.09 -11.98
N GLU A 45 -8.41 -16.43 -11.09
CA GLU A 45 -8.25 -14.99 -10.85
C GLU A 45 -6.87 -14.65 -10.27
N ILE A 46 -6.43 -15.37 -9.24
CA ILE A 46 -5.12 -15.18 -8.60
C ILE A 46 -3.99 -15.44 -9.61
N GLU A 47 -4.12 -16.46 -10.45
CA GLU A 47 -3.15 -16.75 -11.51
C GLU A 47 -3.09 -15.62 -12.55
N ARG A 48 -4.24 -15.07 -12.99
CA ARG A 48 -4.29 -13.91 -13.88
C ARG A 48 -3.58 -12.70 -13.29
N ILE A 49 -3.86 -12.35 -12.04
CA ILE A 49 -3.22 -11.22 -11.34
C ILE A 49 -1.71 -11.43 -11.27
N MET A 50 -1.25 -12.63 -10.93
CA MET A 50 0.18 -12.97 -10.88
C MET A 50 0.86 -12.88 -12.25
N GLN A 51 0.17 -13.27 -13.33
CA GLN A 51 0.69 -13.13 -14.69
C GLN A 51 0.74 -11.66 -15.15
N GLU A 52 -0.24 -10.84 -14.78
CA GLU A 52 -0.27 -9.41 -15.07
C GLU A 52 0.82 -8.65 -14.30
N GLU A 53 0.97 -8.90 -13.00
CA GLU A 53 2.03 -8.32 -12.17
C GLU A 53 3.43 -8.66 -12.71
N LYS A 54 3.65 -9.93 -13.11
CA LYS A 54 4.91 -10.38 -13.73
C LYS A 54 5.18 -9.68 -15.07
N GLN A 55 4.16 -9.40 -15.88
CA GLN A 55 4.32 -8.63 -17.11
C GLN A 55 4.62 -7.15 -16.82
N ALA A 56 3.95 -6.56 -15.82
CA ALA A 56 4.20 -5.19 -15.39
C ALA A 56 5.62 -5.01 -14.82
N GLU A 57 6.12 -5.98 -14.03
CA GLU A 57 7.50 -5.98 -13.52
C GLU A 57 8.53 -6.06 -14.66
N LEU A 58 8.32 -6.96 -15.64
CA LEU A 58 9.18 -7.06 -16.82
C LEU A 58 9.20 -5.77 -17.65
N MET A 59 8.04 -5.13 -17.85
CA MET A 59 7.93 -3.85 -18.55
C MET A 59 8.60 -2.71 -17.76
N LYS A 60 8.44 -2.67 -16.43
CA LYS A 60 9.10 -1.70 -15.56
C LYS A 60 10.62 -1.86 -15.59
N LYS A 61 11.11 -3.09 -15.47
CA LYS A 61 12.54 -3.40 -15.54
C LYS A 61 13.15 -2.98 -16.87
N LYS A 62 12.46 -3.26 -17.98
CA LYS A 62 12.90 -2.80 -19.30
C LYS A 62 12.94 -1.27 -19.40
N ALA A 63 11.90 -0.58 -18.94
CA ALA A 63 11.87 0.88 -18.94
C ALA A 63 12.96 1.52 -18.04
N GLU A 64 13.36 0.84 -16.96
CA GLU A 64 14.48 1.24 -16.11
C GLU A 64 15.83 1.03 -16.80
N GLU A 65 16.01 -0.09 -17.50
CA GLU A 65 17.21 -0.39 -18.31
C GLU A 65 17.36 0.59 -19.49
N ASP A 66 16.30 0.82 -20.27
CA ASP A 66 16.25 1.79 -21.37
C ASP A 66 16.61 3.21 -20.86
N LYS A 67 16.10 3.61 -19.68
CA LYS A 67 16.41 4.90 -19.05
C LYS A 67 17.88 4.98 -18.60
N ALA A 68 18.42 3.93 -18.00
CA ALA A 68 19.81 3.88 -17.57
C ALA A 68 20.79 3.91 -18.75
N GLU A 69 20.46 3.26 -19.88
CA GLU A 69 21.23 3.37 -21.11
C GLU A 69 21.18 4.79 -21.68
N GLN A 70 20.00 5.42 -21.71
CA GLN A 70 19.85 6.81 -22.16
C GLN A 70 20.66 7.79 -21.30
N GLU A 71 20.70 7.60 -19.98
CA GLU A 71 21.51 8.43 -19.07
C GLU A 71 23.01 8.22 -19.29
N ARG A 72 23.47 6.99 -19.52
CA ARG A 72 24.87 6.69 -19.89
C ARG A 72 25.27 7.37 -21.20
N LEU A 73 24.44 7.28 -22.25
CA LEU A 73 24.69 7.93 -23.54
C LEU A 73 24.73 9.46 -23.40
N ALA A 74 23.83 10.05 -22.61
CA ALA A 74 23.84 11.48 -22.33
C ALA A 74 25.07 11.92 -21.51
N GLN A 75 25.57 11.09 -20.59
CA GLN A 75 26.80 11.36 -19.86
C GLN A 75 28.03 11.28 -20.78
N GLU A 76 28.10 10.28 -21.66
CA GLU A 76 29.19 10.12 -22.64
C GLU A 76 29.26 11.31 -23.60
N GLN A 77 28.11 11.78 -24.12
CA GLN A 77 28.05 12.98 -24.95
C GLN A 77 28.55 14.23 -24.24
N ARG A 78 28.14 14.48 -22.97
CA ARG A 78 28.64 15.62 -22.18
C ARG A 78 30.16 15.55 -21.97
N MET A 79 30.72 14.37 -21.69
CA MET A 79 32.16 14.19 -21.53
C MET A 79 32.94 14.43 -22.83
N ALA A 80 32.39 14.00 -23.97
CA ALA A 80 32.98 14.24 -25.29
C ALA A 80 32.93 15.73 -25.68
N GLU A 81 31.83 16.42 -25.36
CA GLU A 81 31.67 17.86 -25.61
C GLU A 81 32.62 18.70 -24.74
N GLU A 82 32.79 18.38 -23.45
CA GLU A 82 33.77 19.04 -22.57
C GLU A 82 35.23 18.80 -23.05
N GLN A 83 35.55 17.60 -23.54
CA GLN A 83 36.87 17.32 -24.13
C GLN A 83 37.11 18.14 -25.40
N ALA A 84 36.13 18.21 -26.30
CA ALA A 84 36.23 19.03 -27.51
C ALA A 84 36.33 20.53 -27.21
N GLU A 85 35.62 21.03 -26.19
CA GLU A 85 35.75 22.42 -25.75
C GLU A 85 37.14 22.70 -25.15
N LYS A 86 37.67 21.81 -24.30
CA LYS A 86 39.05 21.91 -23.77
C LYS A 86 40.10 21.90 -24.87
N GLU A 87 39.95 21.07 -25.89
CA GLU A 87 40.88 21.01 -27.02
C GLU A 87 40.81 22.28 -27.87
N ARG A 88 39.61 22.85 -28.08
CA ARG A 88 39.45 24.18 -28.71
C ARG A 88 40.10 25.29 -27.90
N LEU A 89 39.86 25.35 -26.58
CA LEU A 89 40.45 26.35 -25.69
C LEU A 89 41.99 26.25 -25.66
N ALA A 90 42.55 25.02 -25.61
CA ALA A 90 43.98 24.81 -25.66
C ALA A 90 44.61 25.23 -27.00
N ALA A 91 43.93 25.00 -28.12
CA ALA A 91 44.36 25.48 -29.44
C ALA A 91 44.31 27.01 -29.53
N GLU A 92 43.28 27.65 -28.95
CA GLU A 92 43.12 29.10 -28.90
C GLU A 92 44.17 29.76 -27.98
N GLU A 93 44.46 29.15 -26.82
CA GLU A 93 45.53 29.57 -25.90
C GLU A 93 46.91 29.40 -26.55
N ALA A 94 47.17 28.32 -27.29
CA ALA A 94 48.41 28.13 -28.03
C ALA A 94 48.60 29.19 -29.14
N MET A 95 47.52 29.51 -29.87
CA MET A 95 47.54 30.57 -30.88
C MET A 95 47.79 31.95 -30.25
N ASN A 96 47.09 32.28 -29.15
CA ASN A 96 47.25 33.54 -28.43
C ASN A 96 48.64 33.67 -27.79
N THR A 97 49.19 32.58 -27.25
CA THR A 97 50.57 32.50 -26.75
C THR A 97 51.58 32.74 -27.88
N SER A 98 51.34 32.21 -29.08
CA SER A 98 52.21 32.47 -30.25
C SER A 98 52.21 33.93 -30.69
N MET A 99 51.04 34.59 -30.68
CA MET A 99 50.87 36.01 -30.97
C MET A 99 51.54 36.89 -29.90
N SER A 100 51.34 36.56 -28.62
CA SER A 100 51.95 37.26 -27.49
C SER A 100 53.48 37.15 -27.46
N ARG A 101 54.04 36.03 -27.94
CA ARG A 101 55.50 35.84 -28.07
C ARG A 101 56.13 36.66 -29.21
N GLY A 102 55.32 37.24 -30.10
CA GLY A 102 55.75 38.22 -31.11
C GLY A 102 55.80 39.67 -30.61
N MET A 103 55.20 39.97 -29.45
CA MET A 103 55.05 41.34 -28.93
C MET A 103 55.22 41.39 -27.40
N SER A 104 56.43 41.16 -26.89
CA SER A 104 56.75 41.44 -25.48
C SER A 104 58.21 41.86 -25.29
N LEU A 105 58.42 43.19 -25.26
CA LEU A 105 59.71 43.82 -24.92
C LEU A 105 59.45 45.16 -24.20
N SER A 106 58.72 45.12 -23.08
CA SER A 106 58.66 46.22 -22.10
C SER A 106 58.02 45.82 -20.76
N GLU A 107 58.91 45.71 -19.76
CA GLU A 107 58.86 45.84 -18.28
C GLU A 107 57.64 46.44 -17.50
N PRO A 108 57.61 46.40 -16.14
CA PRO A 108 56.45 45.90 -15.38
C PRO A 108 55.81 46.88 -14.37
N GLN A 109 54.61 46.54 -13.84
CA GLN A 109 54.17 47.13 -12.56
C GLN A 109 53.23 46.24 -11.70
N GLN A 110 53.36 46.45 -10.38
CA GLN A 110 53.00 45.64 -9.21
C GLN A 110 51.50 45.46 -8.84
N PRO A 111 51.16 44.53 -7.90
CA PRO A 111 49.80 44.26 -7.44
C PRO A 111 49.37 45.07 -6.19
N MET A 112 48.06 45.16 -5.94
CA MET A 112 47.47 45.71 -4.71
C MET A 112 46.36 44.81 -4.14
N CYS A 113 46.04 44.98 -2.85
CA CYS A 113 45.51 43.93 -1.97
C CYS A 113 44.14 44.24 -1.32
N LYS A 114 43.46 43.16 -0.87
CA LYS A 114 42.58 43.03 0.32
C LYS A 114 41.18 43.73 0.38
N MET A 115 40.12 42.89 0.48
CA MET A 115 39.12 42.75 1.58
C MET A 115 38.28 43.98 2.05
N PRO A 116 37.16 43.87 2.84
CA PRO A 116 36.60 42.69 3.55
C PRO A 116 35.06 42.48 3.47
N SER A 117 34.60 41.49 4.24
CA SER A 117 33.21 41.03 4.49
C SER A 117 32.40 41.85 5.52
N VAL A 118 31.09 41.99 5.28
CA VAL A 118 29.95 41.97 6.26
C VAL A 118 28.62 41.83 5.44
N GLY A 119 27.49 41.32 5.94
CA GLY A 119 27.18 40.71 7.24
C GLY A 119 25.68 40.34 7.37
N ALA A 120 25.33 39.41 8.28
CA ALA A 120 23.96 38.97 8.66
C ALA A 120 24.01 38.48 10.14
N PRO A 121 22.89 38.26 10.88
CA PRO A 121 21.47 38.25 10.48
C PRO A 121 20.55 39.16 11.35
N SER A 122 19.26 39.25 11.01
CA SER A 122 18.24 39.90 11.85
C SER A 122 17.31 38.89 12.55
N SER A 123 17.08 39.15 13.84
CA SER A 123 16.18 38.42 14.74
C SER A 123 14.70 38.68 14.45
N ALA A 124 13.86 37.67 14.70
CA ALA A 124 12.43 37.84 14.96
C ALA A 124 11.96 36.82 16.02
N SER A 125 12.01 37.20 17.29
CA SER A 125 11.39 36.46 18.39
C SER A 125 9.89 36.77 18.47
N VAL A 126 9.03 35.76 18.37
CA VAL A 126 7.58 35.89 18.66
C VAL A 126 7.31 35.29 20.04
N SER A 127 6.63 36.06 20.89
CA SER A 127 6.31 35.68 22.26
C SER A 127 5.13 34.70 22.29
N VAL A 128 5.30 33.60 23.05
CA VAL A 128 4.22 32.68 23.40
C VAL A 128 3.69 33.10 24.77
N TYR A 129 2.39 33.37 24.85
CA TYR A 129 1.67 33.66 26.09
C TYR A 129 0.87 32.43 26.53
N GLU A 130 0.50 32.40 27.81
CA GLU A 130 0.22 31.20 28.60
C GLU A 130 -1.07 30.43 28.28
N GLU A 131 -1.12 29.20 28.79
CA GLU A 131 -2.30 28.34 28.87
C GLU A 131 -3.49 29.00 29.61
N PRO A 132 -4.68 28.36 29.58
CA PRO A 132 -5.01 27.64 30.81
C PRO A 132 -5.35 26.16 30.59
N MET A 133 -4.74 25.32 31.43
CA MET A 133 -5.04 23.91 31.62
C MET A 133 -6.55 23.63 31.69
N GLN A 134 -7.06 22.82 30.77
CA GLN A 134 -8.34 22.13 30.98
C GLN A 134 -8.17 20.62 30.79
N ASN A 135 -8.09 19.95 31.94
CA ASN A 135 -7.71 18.56 32.08
C ASN A 135 -8.86 17.60 31.71
N GLN A 136 -8.89 17.15 30.46
CA GLN A 136 -9.38 15.81 30.08
C GLN A 136 -8.49 15.27 28.96
N ASN A 137 -7.57 14.36 29.32
CA ASN A 137 -6.75 13.62 28.36
C ASN A 137 -7.57 12.52 27.66
N THR A 138 -8.58 12.90 26.89
CA THR A 138 -9.01 12.10 25.74
C THR A 138 -8.00 12.34 24.62
N PHE A 139 -6.85 11.67 24.72
CA PHE A 139 -5.93 11.58 23.60
C PHE A 139 -6.61 10.71 22.55
N GLU A 140 -7.39 11.33 21.66
CA GLU A 140 -7.91 10.68 20.45
C GLU A 140 -6.70 10.32 19.59
N MET A 141 -6.17 9.12 19.82
CA MET A 141 -5.33 8.43 18.86
C MET A 141 -6.15 8.33 17.58
N ASN A 142 -5.84 9.21 16.62
CA ASN A 142 -6.28 9.04 15.24
C ASN A 142 -5.73 7.72 14.73
N THR A 143 -6.51 6.65 14.90
CA THR A 143 -6.26 5.34 14.34
C THR A 143 -6.36 5.48 12.84
N TYR A 144 -5.20 5.75 12.21
CA TYR A 144 -5.03 5.80 10.77
C TYR A 144 -5.22 4.38 10.20
N THR A 145 -6.49 3.99 10.12
CA THR A 145 -6.95 2.84 9.39
C THR A 145 -6.97 3.26 7.92
N PRO A 146 -6.22 2.60 7.02
CA PRO A 146 -6.15 3.00 5.62
C PRO A 146 -7.44 2.74 4.82
N PHE A 147 -8.51 2.32 5.50
CA PHE A 147 -9.83 2.02 4.95
C PHE A 147 -10.91 2.58 5.88
N ASP A 148 -11.96 3.17 5.29
CA ASP A 148 -13.09 3.72 6.04
C ASP A 148 -13.95 2.61 6.69
N MET A 149 -13.63 2.32 7.95
CA MET A 149 -14.33 1.35 8.78
C MET A 149 -15.80 1.73 9.08
N SER A 150 -16.24 2.96 8.81
CA SER A 150 -17.62 3.39 9.09
C SER A 150 -18.66 2.54 8.35
N THR A 151 -18.33 2.08 7.15
CA THR A 151 -19.19 1.21 6.33
C THR A 151 -19.28 -0.22 6.89
N VAL A 152 -18.17 -0.73 7.41
CA VAL A 152 -18.09 -2.03 8.10
C VAL A 152 -18.89 -1.99 9.40
N ASP A 153 -18.71 -0.94 10.20
CA ASP A 153 -19.44 -0.68 11.45
C ASP A 153 -20.95 -0.54 11.23
N GLN A 154 -21.37 0.22 10.21
CA GLN A 154 -22.79 0.37 9.85
C GLN A 154 -23.38 -0.98 9.42
N THR A 155 -22.65 -1.76 8.64
CA THR A 155 -23.07 -3.10 8.21
C THR A 155 -23.17 -4.06 9.39
N ALA A 156 -22.18 -4.08 10.29
CA ALA A 156 -22.18 -4.89 11.50
C ALA A 156 -23.36 -4.53 12.43
N ARG A 157 -23.62 -3.23 12.64
CA ARG A 157 -24.79 -2.75 13.41
C ARG A 157 -26.12 -3.14 12.75
N TYR A 158 -26.24 -3.00 11.42
CA TYR A 158 -27.44 -3.40 10.68
C TYR A 158 -27.70 -4.91 10.80
N VAL A 159 -26.67 -5.75 10.59
CA VAL A 159 -26.76 -7.20 10.74
C VAL A 159 -27.10 -7.57 12.18
N ALA A 160 -26.44 -7.00 13.19
CA ALA A 160 -26.75 -7.25 14.59
C ALA A 160 -28.21 -6.90 14.93
N THR A 161 -28.73 -5.79 14.42
CA THR A 161 -30.12 -5.35 14.64
C THR A 161 -31.13 -6.24 13.92
N LYS A 162 -30.83 -6.70 12.69
CA LYS A 162 -31.74 -7.55 11.90
C LYS A 162 -31.72 -9.03 12.31
N CYS A 163 -30.58 -9.53 12.77
CA CYS A 163 -30.41 -10.91 13.24
C CYS A 163 -30.74 -11.06 14.74
N GLY A 164 -31.04 -9.97 15.46
CA GLY A 164 -31.33 -9.98 16.90
C GLY A 164 -30.09 -10.21 17.77
N CYS A 165 -28.89 -10.14 17.19
CA CYS A 165 -27.60 -10.28 17.89
C CYS A 165 -27.13 -8.97 18.53
N SER A 166 -27.82 -7.84 18.30
CA SER A 166 -27.54 -6.58 18.98
C SER A 166 -27.81 -6.68 20.47
N MET A 167 -26.76 -6.56 21.28
CA MET A 167 -26.91 -6.27 22.71
C MET A 167 -27.79 -5.02 22.89
N LYS A 168 -28.68 -5.05 23.89
CA LYS A 168 -29.52 -3.89 24.22
C LYS A 168 -28.68 -2.70 24.68
N PRO A 169 -29.14 -1.44 24.55
CA PRO A 169 -28.41 -0.28 25.05
C PRO A 169 -28.21 -0.31 26.57
N GLU A 170 -29.03 -1.04 27.34
CA GLU A 170 -28.84 -1.27 28.78
C GLU A 170 -27.88 -2.44 29.10
N HIS A 171 -27.14 -2.96 28.12
CA HIS A 171 -26.20 -4.06 28.33
C HIS A 171 -24.99 -3.63 29.16
N GLN A 172 -24.76 -4.32 30.28
CA GLN A 172 -23.58 -4.14 31.12
C GLN A 172 -22.53 -5.22 30.81
N PRO A 173 -21.39 -4.89 30.18
CA PRO A 173 -20.35 -5.88 29.84
C PRO A 173 -19.78 -6.59 31.07
N LEU A 174 -19.72 -5.88 32.20
CA LEU A 174 -19.21 -6.40 33.48
C LEU A 174 -20.16 -7.39 34.17
N GLU A 175 -21.44 -7.45 33.79
CA GLU A 175 -22.42 -8.40 34.35
C GLU A 175 -22.79 -9.52 33.36
N CYS A 176 -22.38 -9.42 32.09
CA CYS A 176 -22.69 -10.42 31.10
C CYS A 176 -21.70 -11.59 31.14
N THR A 177 -22.21 -12.79 31.42
CA THR A 177 -21.43 -14.04 31.42
C THR A 177 -20.75 -14.36 30.09
N VAL A 178 -21.26 -13.85 28.96
CA VAL A 178 -20.59 -13.97 27.66
C VAL A 178 -19.39 -13.04 27.59
N CYS A 179 -19.55 -11.76 27.95
CA CYS A 179 -18.46 -10.77 27.91
C CYS A 179 -17.37 -11.05 28.95
N GLN A 180 -17.73 -11.53 30.14
CA GLN A 180 -16.77 -12.00 31.16
C GLN A 180 -15.95 -13.21 30.69
N GLY A 181 -16.47 -14.02 29.75
CA GLY A 181 -15.79 -15.19 29.20
C GLY A 181 -14.89 -14.90 28.00
N ILE A 182 -14.86 -13.66 27.50
CA ILE A 182 -13.99 -13.25 26.39
C ILE A 182 -12.68 -12.73 26.99
N ASP A 183 -11.65 -13.58 27.00
CA ASP A 183 -10.30 -13.18 27.37
C ASP A 183 -9.67 -12.36 26.24
N LEU A 184 -9.46 -11.06 26.49
CA LEU A 184 -8.81 -10.14 25.56
C LEU A 184 -7.30 -10.00 25.82
N SER A 185 -6.72 -10.75 26.75
CA SER A 185 -5.27 -10.68 27.04
C SER A 185 -4.40 -11.23 25.92
N ASP A 186 -4.94 -12.13 25.09
CA ASP A 186 -4.29 -12.72 23.92
C ASP A 186 -4.66 -11.99 22.60
N ALA A 187 -5.44 -10.91 22.68
CA ALA A 187 -5.73 -10.06 21.53
C ALA A 187 -4.50 -9.19 21.21
N PRO A 188 -4.00 -9.17 19.96
CA PRO A 188 -2.87 -8.34 19.59
C PRO A 188 -3.22 -6.87 19.77
N LEU A 189 -2.59 -6.21 20.74
CA LEU A 189 -2.65 -4.76 20.90
C LEU A 189 -1.99 -4.12 19.67
N ILE A 190 -2.82 -3.65 18.75
CA ILE A 190 -2.39 -2.79 17.64
C ILE A 190 -2.03 -1.43 18.26
N ALA A 191 -0.73 -1.17 18.36
CA ALA A 191 -0.12 0.06 18.86
C ALA A 191 0.53 0.85 17.72
#